data_AF-A0A352I677-F1
#
_entry.id   AF-A0A352I677-F1
#
_cell.length_a   1.000
_cell.length_b   1.000
_cell.length_c   1.000
_cell.angle_alpha   90.00
_cell.angle_beta   90.00
_cell.angle_gamma   90.00
#
_symmetry.space_group_name_H-M   'P 1'
#
loop_
_entity.id
_entity.type
_entity.pdbx_description
1 polymer ?
#
loop_
_entity_poly.entity_id
_entity_poly.type
_entity_poly.pdbx_seq_one_letter_code
_entity_poly.pdbx_strand_id
1 'polypeptide(L)'
;MNQEGRKKWYELILFVILCLVLEFVFEVFMFYQRIALSSQIMLIVSVILVVLVIACIYYLRKKYPEITNKVLYRDKKFLSLFCGMLLLAVIMVIARILR
;
A
#
# COMPACT_ATOMS: atom_id res chain seq x y z
N MET A 1 16.17 -14.29 16.27
CA MET A 1 15.49 -13.92 15.00
C MET A 1 15.06 -12.46 15.10
N ASN A 2 15.54 -11.58 14.22
CA ASN A 2 15.41 -10.12 14.36
C ASN A 2 13.93 -9.67 14.27
N GLN A 3 13.25 -9.56 15.42
CA GLN A 3 11.83 -9.24 15.53
C GLN A 3 11.52 -7.80 15.11
N GLU A 4 12.47 -6.89 15.31
CA GLU A 4 12.33 -5.47 15.00
C GLU A 4 12.15 -5.22 13.49
N GLY A 5 12.99 -5.84 12.66
CA GLY A 5 12.89 -5.70 11.21
C GLY A 5 11.58 -6.30 10.66
N ARG A 6 11.09 -7.42 11.23
CA ARG A 6 9.77 -7.95 10.87
C ARG A 6 8.66 -6.95 11.21
N LYS A 7 8.67 -6.37 12.42
CA LYS A 7 7.69 -5.37 12.83
C LYS A 7 7.64 -4.19 11.86
N LYS A 8 8.80 -3.69 11.42
CA LYS A 8 8.90 -2.60 10.44
C LYS A 8 8.31 -2.95 9.07
N TRP A 9 8.48 -4.19 8.60
CA TRP A 9 7.84 -4.66 7.36
C TRP A 9 6.32 -4.76 7.49
N TYR A 10 5.81 -5.23 8.64
CA TYR A 10 4.38 -5.25 8.91
C TYR A 10 3.79 -3.83 9.02
N GLU A 11 4.49 -2.91 9.70
CA GLU A 11 4.12 -1.49 9.77
C GLU A 11 4.01 -0.87 8.36
N LEU A 12 4.95 -1.17 7.47
CA LEU A 12 4.91 -0.70 6.09
C LEU A 12 3.69 -1.23 5.33
N ILE A 13 3.41 -2.54 5.39
CA ILE A 13 2.23 -3.11 4.71
C ILE A 13 0.93 -2.52 5.27
N LEU A 14 0.81 -2.42 6.59
CA LEU A 14 -0.35 -1.81 7.23
C LEU A 14 -0.53 -0.36 6.78
N PHE A 15 0.56 0.40 6.69
CA PHE A 15 0.53 1.77 6.18
C PHE A 15 0.02 1.84 4.75
N VAL A 16 0.49 0.95 3.85
CA VAL A 16 0.01 0.91 2.46
C VAL A 16 -1.48 0.56 2.41
N ILE A 17 -1.93 -0.46 3.16
CA ILE A 17 -3.35 -0.83 3.23
C ILE A 17 -4.20 0.36 3.70
N LEU A 18 -3.77 1.05 4.76
CA LEU A 18 -4.44 2.26 5.26
C LEU A 18 -4.54 3.35 4.19
N CYS A 19 -3.47 3.59 3.43
CA CYS A 19 -3.47 4.56 2.34
C CYS A 19 -4.47 4.17 1.25
N LEU A 20 -4.49 2.90 0.84
CA LEU A 20 -5.44 2.40 -0.18
C LEU A 20 -6.89 2.52 0.31
N VAL A 21 -7.17 2.19 1.56
CA VAL A 21 -8.51 2.33 2.14
C VAL A 21 -8.94 3.80 2.20
N LEU A 22 -8.04 4.71 2.61
CA LEU A 22 -8.32 6.14 2.62
C LEU A 22 -8.61 6.67 1.21
N GLU A 23 -7.77 6.30 0.23
CA GLU A 23 -7.97 6.68 -1.18
C GLU A 23 -9.34 6.21 -1.68
N PHE A 24 -9.72 4.97 -1.40
CA PHE A 24 -11.05 4.43 -1.73
C PHE A 24 -12.18 5.22 -1.07
N VAL A 25 -12.08 5.52 0.23
CA VAL A 25 -13.10 6.28 0.97
C VAL A 25 -13.23 7.70 0.40
N PHE A 26 -12.11 8.35 0.10
CA PHE A 26 -12.13 9.67 -0.55
C PHE A 26 -12.79 9.62 -1.92
N GLU A 27 -12.49 8.61 -2.74
CA GLU A 27 -13.12 8.47 -4.06
C GLU A 27 -14.62 8.29 -4.01
N VAL A 28 -15.09 7.45 -3.08
CA VAL A 28 -16.52 7.20 -2.85
C VAL A 28 -17.18 8.47 -2.33
N PHE A 29 -16.59 9.14 -1.34
CA PHE A 29 -17.11 10.38 -0.78
C PHE A 29 -17.26 11.48 -1.84
N MET A 30 -16.23 11.67 -2.67
CA MET A 30 -16.23 12.66 -3.75
C MET A 30 -17.23 12.30 -4.85
N PHE A 31 -17.47 11.01 -5.11
CA PHE A 31 -18.55 10.56 -6.00
C PHE A 31 -19.91 11.02 -5.50
N TYR A 32 -20.21 10.75 -4.23
CA TYR A 32 -21.50 11.09 -3.63
C TYR A 32 -21.75 12.59 -3.57
N GLN A 33 -20.71 13.38 -3.27
CA GLN A 33 -20.84 14.84 -3.22
C GLN A 33 -20.79 15.52 -4.59
N ARG A 34 -20.58 14.77 -5.69
CA ARG A 34 -20.35 15.30 -7.06
C ARG A 34 -19.25 16.35 -7.12
N ILE A 35 -18.27 16.28 -6.23
CA ILE A 35 -17.14 17.20 -6.23
C ILE A 35 -16.11 16.63 -7.20
N ALA A 36 -15.84 17.36 -8.27
CA ALA A 36 -14.76 17.06 -9.19
C ALA A 36 -13.45 17.58 -8.61
N LEU A 37 -12.72 16.76 -7.84
CA LEU A 37 -11.30 17.02 -7.68
C LEU A 37 -10.64 16.85 -9.06
N SER A 38 -9.71 17.75 -9.42
CA SER A 38 -8.92 17.54 -10.62
C SER A 38 -8.26 16.17 -10.55
N SER A 39 -8.56 15.31 -11.52
CA SER A 39 -8.00 13.94 -11.63
C SER A 39 -6.48 13.95 -11.58
N GLN A 40 -5.85 15.06 -11.96
CA GLN A 40 -4.40 15.26 -11.89
C GLN A 40 -3.87 15.36 -10.45
N ILE A 41 -4.61 15.96 -9.52
CA ILE A 41 -4.16 16.11 -8.12
C ILE A 41 -4.14 14.74 -7.43
N MET A 42 -5.20 13.95 -7.59
CA MET A 42 -5.27 12.57 -7.08
C MET A 42 -4.12 11.73 -7.64
N LEU A 43 -3.87 11.81 -8.95
CA LEU A 43 -2.79 11.08 -9.61
C LEU A 43 -1.41 11.47 -9.05
N ILE A 44 -1.15 12.76 -8.82
CA ILE A 44 0.10 13.24 -8.21
C ILE A 44 0.27 12.66 -6.80
N VAL A 45 -0.78 12.68 -5.97
CA VAL A 45 -0.74 12.12 -4.61
C VAL A 45 -0.45 10.62 -4.65
N SER A 46 -1.12 9.86 -5.52
CA SER A 46 -0.87 8.42 -5.68
C SER A 46 0.58 8.14 -6.12
N VAL A 47 1.12 8.93 -7.06
CA VAL A 47 2.52 8.79 -7.51
C VAL A 47 3.51 9.05 -6.38
N ILE A 48 3.31 10.11 -5.60
CA ILE A 48 4.17 10.43 -4.44
C ILE A 48 4.13 9.28 -3.42
N LEU A 49 2.94 8.74 -3.11
CA LEU A 49 2.76 7.59 -2.23
C LEU A 49 3.54 6.37 -2.73
N VAL A 50 3.44 6.04 -4.02
CA VAL A 50 4.18 4.93 -4.62
C VAL A 50 5.69 5.11 -4.48
N VAL A 51 6.21 6.31 -4.76
CA VAL A 51 7.64 6.62 -4.62
C VAL A 51 8.11 6.46 -3.17
N LEU A 52 7.33 6.96 -2.20
CA LEU A 52 7.63 6.82 -0.77
C LEU A 52 7.65 5.34 -0.34
N VAL A 53 6.66 4.56 -0.78
CA VAL A 53 6.59 3.13 -0.48
C VAL A 53 7.81 2.40 -1.05
N ILE A 54 8.20 2.67 -2.30
CA ILE A 54 9.40 2.08 -2.91
C ILE A 54 10.66 2.46 -2.13
N ALA A 55 10.80 3.73 -1.72
CA ALA A 55 11.93 4.18 -0.92
C ALA A 55 12.00 3.46 0.44
N CYS A 56 10.85 3.27 1.11
CA CYS A 56 10.75 2.51 2.35
C CYS A 56 11.12 1.04 2.16
N ILE A 57 10.61 0.39 1.10
CA ILE A 57 10.96 -1.00 0.75
C ILE A 57 12.47 -1.12 0.54
N TYR A 58 13.06 -0.20 -0.23
CA TYR A 58 14.50 -0.19 -0.50
C TYR A 58 15.31 -0.03 0.78
N TYR A 59 14.93 0.91 1.65
CA TYR A 59 15.57 1.13 2.95
C TYR A 59 15.49 -0.12 3.84
N LEU A 60 14.31 -0.72 3.98
CA LEU A 60 14.13 -1.91 4.81
C LEU A 60 14.87 -3.13 4.24
N ARG A 61 14.93 -3.28 2.92
CA ARG A 61 15.71 -4.33 2.27
C ARG A 61 17.21 -4.17 2.51
N LYS A 62 17.73 -2.93 2.45
CA LYS A 62 19.14 -2.63 2.72
C LYS A 62 19.50 -2.84 4.20
N LYS A 63 18.62 -2.42 5.13
CA LYS A 63 18.85 -2.52 6.58
C LYS A 63 18.62 -3.92 7.14
N TYR A 64 17.67 -4.68 6.58
CA TYR A 64 17.29 -6.02 7.03
C TYR A 64 17.26 -7.05 5.88
N PRO A 65 18.40 -7.33 5.23
CA PRO A 65 18.47 -8.18 4.04
C PRO A 65 18.05 -9.63 4.31
N GLU A 66 18.44 -10.19 5.46
CA GLU A 66 18.13 -11.58 5.81
C GLU A 66 16.64 -11.84 6.03
N ILE A 67 15.91 -10.85 6.56
CA ILE A 67 14.47 -10.96 6.83
C ILE A 67 13.71 -11.00 5.50
N THR A 68 14.07 -10.10 4.58
CA THR A 68 13.42 -9.95 3.28
C THR A 68 13.47 -11.24 2.47
N ASN A 69 14.63 -11.91 2.44
CA ASN A 69 14.83 -13.08 1.58
C ASN A 69 14.41 -14.42 2.22
N LYS A 70 14.52 -14.58 3.54
CA LYS A 70 14.31 -15.90 4.19
C LYS A 70 13.05 -15.99 5.05
N VAL A 71 12.57 -14.88 5.59
CA VAL A 71 11.56 -14.89 6.67
C VAL A 71 10.23 -14.30 6.23
N LEU A 72 10.26 -13.23 5.45
CA LEU A 72 9.06 -12.49 5.03
C LEU A 72 8.11 -13.34 4.17
N TYR A 73 8.63 -14.01 3.14
CA TYR A 73 7.86 -14.85 2.23
C TYR A 73 7.35 -16.15 2.85
N ARG A 74 7.97 -16.62 3.94
CA ARG A 74 7.51 -17.82 4.69
C ARG A 74 6.45 -17.50 5.74
N ASP A 75 6.29 -16.23 6.10
CA ASP A 75 5.32 -15.82 7.10
C ASP A 75 3.92 -15.71 6.47
N LYS A 76 3.06 -16.67 6.82
CA LYS A 76 1.68 -16.73 6.31
C LYS A 76 0.88 -15.45 6.59
N LYS A 77 1.14 -14.78 7.73
CA LYS A 77 0.44 -13.53 8.09
C LYS A 77 0.87 -12.39 7.18
N PHE A 78 2.17 -12.27 6.93
CA PHE A 78 2.71 -11.28 5.99
C PHE A 78 2.16 -11.52 4.59
N LEU A 79 2.18 -12.77 4.12
CA LEU A 79 1.67 -13.13 2.80
C LEU A 79 0.18 -12.81 2.65
N SER A 80 -0.62 -13.10 3.68
CA SER A 80 -2.05 -12.77 3.70
C SER A 80 -2.30 -11.26 3.63
N LEU A 81 -1.57 -10.46 4.39
CA LEU A 81 -1.69 -9.00 4.33
C LEU A 81 -1.22 -8.43 2.99
N PHE A 82 -0.11 -8.95 2.45
CA PHE A 82 0.39 -8.56 1.15
C PHE A 82 -0.60 -8.90 0.03
N CYS A 83 -1.20 -10.09 0.08
CA CYS A 83 -2.22 -10.50 -0.89
C CYS A 83 -3.49 -9.63 -0.75
N GLY A 84 -3.91 -9.33 0.47
CA GLY A 84 -5.03 -8.41 0.74
C GLY A 84 -4.78 -7.00 0.20
N MET A 85 -3.56 -6.47 0.37
CA MET A 85 -3.13 -5.20 -0.20
C MET A 85 -3.22 -5.20 -1.74
N LEU A 86 -2.75 -6.28 -2.39
CA LEU A 86 -2.86 -6.42 -3.84
C LEU A 86 -4.33 -6.50 -4.30
N LEU A 87 -5.16 -7.27 -3.60
CA LEU A 87 -6.59 -7.39 -3.88
C LEU A 87 -7.30 -6.04 -3.79
N LEU A 88 -7.03 -5.27 -2.73
CA LEU A 88 -7.53 -3.89 -2.56
C LEU A 88 -7.10 -2.98 -3.70
N ALA A 89 -5.82 -3.01 -4.08
CA ALA A 89 -5.32 -2.19 -5.18
C ALA A 89 -6.00 -2.53 -6.52
N VAL A 90 -6.19 -3.81 -6.82
CA VAL A 90 -6.89 -4.26 -8.02
C VAL A 90 -8.35 -3.81 -8.02
N ILE A 91 -9.06 -3.96 -6.90
CA ILE A 91 -10.46 -3.50 -6.76
C ILE A 91 -10.56 -2.00 -7.03
N MET A 92 -9.64 -1.19 -6.51
CA MET A 92 -9.62 0.26 -6.77
C MET A 92 -9.39 0.60 -8.25
N VAL A 93 -8.47 -0.10 -8.91
CA VAL A 93 -8.23 0.11 -10.36
C VAL A 93 -9.48 -0.24 -11.16
N ILE A 94 -10.14 -1.35 -10.86
CA ILE A 94 -11.39 -1.75 -11.52
C ILE A 94 -12.49 -0.72 -11.26
N ALA A 95 -12.64 -0.24 -10.02
CA ALA A 95 -13.62 0.78 -9.65
C ALA A 95 -13.40 2.11 -10.38
N ARG A 96 -12.14 2.49 -10.66
CA ARG A 96 -11.81 3.66 -11.48
C ARG A 96 -12.14 3.48 -12.96
N ILE A 97 -11.94 2.29 -13.53
CA ILE A 97 -12.21 2.01 -14.95
C ILE A 97 -13.73 1.96 -15.23
N LEU A 98 -14.51 1.45 -14.28
CA LEU A 98 -15.98 1.32 -14.41
C LEU A 98 -16.74 2.64 -14.24
N ARG A 99 -16.07 3.72 -13.85
CA ARG A 99 -16.66 5.02 -13.52
C ARG A 99 -16.46 6.01 -14.65
#